data_AF-A0A6M0GG15-F1
#
_entry.id   AF-A0A6M0GG15-F1
#
_cell.length_a   1.000
_cell.length_b   1.000
_cell.length_c   1.000
_cell.angle_alpha   90.00
_cell.angle_beta   90.00
_cell.angle_gamma   90.00
#
_symmetry.space_group_name_H-M   'P 1'
#
loop_
_entity.id
_entity.type
_entity.pdbx_description
1 polymer ?
#
loop_
_entity_poly.entity_id
_entity_poly.type
_entity_poly.pdbx_seq_one_letter_code
_entity_poly.pdbx_strand_id
1 'polypeptide(L)'
;MKAKINPDKESLAKELGAEIVTVSASQKLGGKSIECVKKGSIHIPTGKILIYGAGKVQFPEALREELERLKAARAGKLGKEAQREFTKNPKKQKRIKQIEKGPLHNYQRSQGNLQSLLKAGMNPDSLEDAFKIIGHILEEIEKLGVEMKVGNKVEHTSAIEAPNGKMVIVSHLSVKEETPPIIYLDTITYAKK
;
A
#
# COMPACT_ATOMS: atom_id res chain seq x y z
N MET A 1 36.93 11.39 11.71
CA MET A 1 35.91 10.42 11.25
C MET A 1 34.59 11.16 11.12
N LYS A 2 34.07 11.38 9.90
CA LYS A 2 32.73 11.94 9.72
C LYS A 2 31.74 10.84 10.11
N ALA A 3 30.90 11.08 11.11
CA ALA A 3 29.78 10.19 11.41
C ALA A 3 28.95 10.06 10.13
N LYS A 4 28.78 8.84 9.62
CA LYS A 4 27.74 8.57 8.63
C LYS A 4 26.42 8.82 9.35
N ILE A 5 25.86 10.00 9.17
CA ILE A 5 24.49 10.29 9.59
C ILE A 5 23.64 9.34 8.76
N ASN A 6 23.00 8.36 9.40
CA ASN A 6 21.99 7.56 8.72
C ASN A 6 20.91 8.53 8.25
N PRO A 7 20.55 8.53 6.96
CA PRO A 7 19.56 9.47 6.46
C PRO A 7 18.21 9.22 7.16
N ASP A 8 17.62 10.29 7.68
CA ASP A 8 16.26 10.30 8.20
C ASP A 8 15.25 10.59 7.08
N LYS A 9 13.95 10.48 7.37
CA LYS A 9 12.91 10.69 6.36
C LYS A 9 12.87 12.15 5.89
N GLU A 10 13.14 13.08 6.79
CA GLU A 10 13.09 14.52 6.55
C GLU A 10 14.20 14.98 5.60
N SER A 11 15.42 14.47 5.76
CA SER A 11 16.55 14.72 4.88
C SER A 11 16.31 14.12 3.49
N LEU A 12 15.89 12.85 3.41
CA LEU A 12 15.56 12.22 2.12
C LEU A 12 14.38 12.92 1.42
N ALA A 13 13.36 13.37 2.16
CA ALA A 13 12.28 14.17 1.57
C ALA A 13 12.79 15.48 0.99
N LYS A 14 13.67 16.20 1.72
CA LYS A 14 14.26 17.46 1.26
C LYS A 14 15.09 17.28 0.00
N GLU A 15 15.83 16.17 -0.14
CA GLU A 15 16.58 15.85 -1.35
C GLU A 15 15.67 15.70 -2.59
N LEU A 16 14.42 15.25 -2.40
CA LEU A 16 13.40 15.17 -3.44
C LEU A 16 12.67 16.51 -3.70
N GLY A 17 13.06 17.59 -3.00
CA GLY A 17 12.32 18.86 -3.00
C GLY A 17 10.95 18.75 -2.36
N ALA A 18 10.78 17.82 -1.42
CA ALA A 18 9.54 17.49 -0.74
C ALA A 18 9.65 17.72 0.78
N GLU A 19 8.52 17.61 1.48
CA GLU A 19 8.42 17.70 2.93
C GLU A 19 7.64 16.52 3.52
N ILE A 20 7.94 16.15 4.76
CA ILE A 20 7.13 15.20 5.52
C ILE A 20 5.98 15.96 6.19
N VAL A 21 4.75 15.57 5.87
CA VAL A 21 3.54 16.15 6.46
C VAL A 21 2.68 15.06 7.06
N THR A 22 1.85 15.44 8.03
CA THR A 22 0.80 14.57 8.56
C THR A 22 -0.55 15.07 8.08
N VAL A 23 -1.24 14.25 7.30
CA VAL A 23 -2.59 14.55 6.81
C VAL A 23 -3.60 13.82 7.69
N SER A 24 -4.54 14.54 8.28
CA SER A 24 -5.66 13.91 8.99
C SER A 24 -6.65 13.35 7.99
N ALA A 25 -6.81 12.02 7.95
CA ALA A 25 -7.88 11.44 7.17
C ALA A 25 -9.23 11.95 7.69
N SER A 26 -10.16 12.29 6.79
CA SER A 26 -11.52 12.72 7.19
C SER A 26 -12.14 11.73 8.20
N GLN A 27 -13.05 12.21 9.07
CA GLN A 27 -13.68 11.35 10.08
C GLN A 27 -14.36 10.10 9.49
N LYS A 28 -14.85 10.15 8.25
CA LYS A 28 -15.41 9.01 7.50
C LYS A 28 -14.37 7.91 7.18
N LEU A 29 -13.08 8.23 7.18
CA LEU A 29 -11.95 7.30 7.00
C LEU A 29 -11.28 6.93 8.33
N GLY A 30 -11.93 7.22 9.46
CA GLY A 30 -11.49 6.81 10.80
C GLY A 30 -10.57 7.79 11.50
N GLY A 31 -10.43 9.02 11.01
CA GLY A 31 -9.71 10.11 11.72
C GLY A 31 -8.22 9.87 11.94
N LYS A 32 -7.63 8.88 11.25
CA LYS A 32 -6.22 8.52 11.43
C LYS A 32 -5.33 9.56 10.76
N SER A 33 -4.34 10.03 11.51
CA SER A 33 -3.22 10.81 10.98
C SER A 33 -2.37 9.91 10.07
N ILE A 34 -2.11 10.38 8.85
CA ILE A 34 -1.33 9.67 7.83
C ILE A 34 -0.10 10.51 7.49
N GLU A 35 1.08 9.98 7.79
CA GLU A 35 2.35 10.56 7.36
C GLU A 35 2.52 10.42 5.84
N CYS A 36 2.80 11.53 5.17
CA CYS A 36 2.98 11.61 3.72
C CYS A 36 4.28 12.34 3.38
N VAL A 37 4.93 11.94 2.29
CA VAL A 37 5.85 12.80 1.55
C VAL A 37 5.00 13.69 0.65
N LYS A 38 5.18 15.00 0.76
CA LYS A 38 4.43 16.01 0.01
C LYS A 38 5.35 16.83 -0.87
N LYS A 39 4.99 16.94 -2.15
CA LYS A 39 5.63 17.85 -3.12
C LYS A 39 4.54 18.59 -3.88
N GLY A 40 4.40 19.89 -3.65
CA GLY A 40 3.28 20.68 -4.15
C GLY A 40 1.92 20.12 -3.66
N SER A 41 1.04 19.76 -4.60
CA SER A 41 -0.27 19.13 -4.32
C SER A 41 -0.20 17.60 -4.20
N ILE A 42 0.93 16.98 -4.49
CA ILE A 42 1.10 15.53 -4.50
C ILE A 42 1.41 15.04 -3.10
N HIS A 43 0.66 14.04 -2.64
CA HIS A 43 0.80 13.40 -1.34
C HIS A 43 0.98 11.89 -1.51
N ILE A 44 2.14 11.39 -1.10
CA ILE A 44 2.46 9.96 -1.10
C ILE A 44 2.53 9.47 0.35
N PRO A 45 1.57 8.66 0.81
CA PRO A 45 1.61 8.12 2.17
C PRO A 45 2.81 7.19 2.34
N THR A 46 3.67 7.46 3.31
CA THR A 46 4.92 6.71 3.51
C THR A 46 4.64 5.23 3.79
N GLY A 47 3.58 4.92 4.53
CA GLY A 47 3.13 3.57 4.81
C GLY A 47 2.74 2.74 3.57
N LYS A 48 2.39 3.36 2.43
CA LYS A 48 2.13 2.63 1.18
C LYS A 48 3.39 2.00 0.62
N ILE A 49 4.54 2.63 0.84
CA ILE A 49 5.84 2.14 0.39
C ILE A 49 6.50 1.33 1.51
N LEU A 50 6.69 1.95 2.67
CA LEU A 50 7.44 1.39 3.81
C LEU A 50 6.75 0.19 4.48
N ILE A 51 5.42 0.06 4.37
CA ILE A 51 4.67 -1.05 4.95
C ILE A 51 4.08 -1.93 3.86
N TYR A 52 3.20 -1.37 3.03
CA TYR A 52 2.47 -2.15 2.02
C TYR A 52 3.39 -2.64 0.89
N GLY A 53 4.19 -1.75 0.31
CA GLY A 53 5.20 -2.08 -0.69
C GLY A 53 6.29 -3.02 -0.15
N ALA A 54 6.69 -2.84 1.11
CA ALA A 54 7.76 -3.61 1.73
C ALA A 54 7.34 -4.99 2.30
N GLY A 55 6.10 -5.45 2.10
CA GLY A 55 5.65 -6.74 2.65
C GLY A 55 5.42 -6.77 4.16
N LYS A 56 5.28 -5.62 4.81
CA LYS A 56 5.16 -5.53 6.28
C LYS A 56 3.72 -5.44 6.77
N VAL A 57 2.73 -5.61 5.88
CA VAL A 57 1.34 -5.79 6.29
C VAL A 57 1.25 -7.08 7.10
N GLN A 58 0.61 -7.01 8.27
CA GLN A 58 0.39 -8.18 9.11
C GLN A 58 -0.97 -8.82 8.81
N PHE A 59 -1.01 -10.16 8.84
CA PHE A 59 -2.25 -10.93 8.92
C PHE A 59 -2.31 -11.63 10.29
N PRO A 60 -3.00 -11.04 11.28
CA PRO A 60 -3.02 -11.54 12.66
C PRO A 60 -3.45 -13.01 12.76
N GLU A 61 -2.81 -13.76 13.66
CA GLU A 61 -3.08 -15.19 13.84
C GLU A 61 -4.55 -15.47 14.17
N ALA A 62 -5.18 -14.65 15.01
CA ALA A 62 -6.60 -14.77 15.32
C ALA A 62 -7.50 -14.71 14.07
N LEU A 63 -7.17 -13.87 13.08
CA LEU A 63 -7.91 -13.79 11.81
C LEU A 63 -7.61 -14.98 10.91
N ARG A 64 -6.40 -15.53 10.98
CA ARG A 64 -6.01 -16.75 10.26
C ARG A 64 -6.78 -17.95 10.79
N GLU A 65 -6.79 -18.15 12.10
CA GLU A 65 -7.55 -19.22 12.77
C GLU A 65 -9.06 -19.08 12.51
N GLU A 66 -9.60 -17.87 12.60
CA GLU A 66 -11.01 -17.61 12.30
C GLU A 66 -11.35 -18.01 10.86
N LEU A 67 -10.51 -17.60 9.90
CA LEU A 67 -10.70 -17.92 8.49
C LEU A 67 -10.66 -19.44 8.24
N GLU A 68 -9.69 -20.13 8.82
CA GLU A 68 -9.54 -21.58 8.67
C GLU A 68 -10.75 -22.32 9.24
N ARG A 69 -11.25 -21.93 10.42
CA ARG A 69 -12.49 -22.48 10.99
C ARG A 69 -13.70 -22.23 10.08
N LEU A 70 -13.85 -21.02 9.53
CA LEU A 70 -14.94 -20.68 8.62
C LEU A 70 -14.86 -21.49 7.32
N LYS A 71 -13.66 -21.68 6.75
CA LYS A 71 -13.45 -22.53 5.58
C LYS A 71 -13.72 -24.00 5.87
N ALA A 72 -13.28 -24.50 7.02
CA ALA A 72 -13.52 -25.88 7.45
C ALA A 72 -15.02 -26.16 7.65
N ALA A 73 -15.75 -25.23 8.28
CA ALA A 73 -17.21 -25.31 8.40
C ALA A 73 -17.89 -25.30 7.02
N ARG A 74 -17.52 -24.37 6.13
CA ARG A 74 -18.05 -24.27 4.76
C ARG A 74 -17.83 -25.57 3.97
N ALA A 75 -16.64 -26.17 4.10
CA ALA A 75 -16.25 -27.38 3.41
C ALA A 75 -16.81 -28.68 4.06
N GLY A 76 -17.54 -28.58 5.19
CA GLY A 76 -18.07 -29.74 5.90
C GLY A 76 -17.02 -30.54 6.68
N LYS A 77 -15.79 -30.04 6.81
CA LYS A 77 -14.70 -30.69 7.57
C LYS A 77 -14.95 -30.71 9.08
N LEU A 78 -15.85 -29.85 9.58
CA LEU A 78 -16.28 -29.81 10.98
C LEU A 78 -17.63 -30.52 11.21
N GLY A 79 -18.10 -31.32 10.24
CA GLY A 79 -19.36 -32.07 10.32
C GLY A 79 -20.56 -31.39 9.62
N LYS A 80 -21.62 -32.17 9.40
CA LYS A 80 -22.82 -31.76 8.65
C LYS A 80 -23.58 -30.61 9.32
N GLU A 81 -23.61 -30.57 10.65
CA GLU A 81 -24.31 -29.51 11.40
C GLU A 81 -23.62 -28.16 11.23
N ALA A 82 -22.29 -28.11 11.39
CA ALA A 82 -21.50 -26.90 11.18
C ALA A 82 -21.61 -26.38 9.73
N GLN A 83 -21.66 -27.28 8.75
CA GLN A 83 -21.87 -26.92 7.35
C GLN A 83 -23.25 -26.32 7.11
N ARG A 84 -24.30 -26.93 7.68
CA ARG A 84 -25.68 -26.42 7.61
C ARG A 84 -25.79 -25.06 8.28
N GLU A 85 -25.18 -24.90 9.45
CA GLU A 85 -25.17 -23.63 10.18
C GLU A 85 -24.46 -22.53 9.37
N PHE A 86 -23.30 -22.81 8.78
CA PHE A 86 -22.59 -21.89 7.90
C PHE A 86 -23.45 -21.48 6.70
N THR A 87 -24.11 -22.45 6.06
CA THR A 87 -24.95 -22.23 4.87
C THR A 87 -26.19 -21.40 5.20
N LYS A 88 -26.77 -21.56 6.40
CA LYS A 88 -27.95 -20.81 6.84
C LYS A 88 -27.62 -19.46 7.50
N ASN A 89 -26.36 -19.22 7.89
CA ASN A 89 -25.97 -18.02 8.62
C ASN A 89 -25.32 -16.95 7.70
N PRO A 90 -26.05 -15.90 7.29
CA PRO A 90 -25.52 -14.85 6.41
C PRO A 90 -24.38 -14.05 7.06
N LYS A 91 -24.31 -13.97 8.40
CA LYS A 91 -23.21 -13.28 9.09
C LYS A 91 -21.89 -14.04 8.89
N LYS A 92 -21.88 -15.38 9.00
CA LYS A 92 -20.69 -16.21 8.73
C LYS A 92 -20.22 -16.08 7.28
N GLN A 93 -21.16 -16.07 6.33
CA GLN A 93 -20.86 -15.87 4.91
C GLN A 93 -20.32 -14.48 4.59
N LYS A 94 -20.83 -13.44 5.25
CA LYS A 94 -20.30 -12.08 5.12
C LYS A 94 -18.91 -11.99 5.73
N ARG A 95 -18.71 -12.59 6.90
CA ARG A 95 -17.44 -12.55 7.63
C ARG A 95 -16.29 -13.23 6.87
N ILE A 96 -16.51 -14.41 6.30
CA ILE A 96 -15.48 -15.08 5.49
C ILE A 96 -15.06 -14.20 4.30
N LYS A 97 -16.03 -13.59 3.59
CA LYS A 97 -15.76 -12.69 2.46
C LYS A 97 -15.03 -11.43 2.90
N GLN A 98 -15.36 -10.88 4.07
CA GLN A 98 -14.68 -9.71 4.64
C GLN A 98 -13.21 -9.99 4.95
N ILE A 99 -12.90 -11.16 5.54
CA ILE A 99 -11.52 -11.56 5.83
C ILE A 99 -10.75 -11.82 4.53
N GLU A 100 -11.35 -12.58 3.59
CA GLU A 100 -10.73 -12.94 2.31
C GLU A 100 -10.44 -11.71 1.44
N LYS A 101 -11.42 -10.82 1.25
CA LYS A 101 -11.29 -9.65 0.36
C LYS A 101 -10.59 -8.45 0.98
N GLY A 102 -10.45 -8.42 2.30
CA GLY A 102 -9.81 -7.33 3.03
C GLY A 102 -8.42 -7.74 3.54
N PRO A 103 -8.30 -8.10 4.83
CA PRO A 103 -7.01 -8.39 5.46
C PRO A 103 -6.14 -9.41 4.71
N LEU A 104 -6.71 -10.55 4.29
CA LEU A 104 -5.92 -11.59 3.62
C LEU A 104 -5.41 -11.13 2.25
N HIS A 105 -6.28 -10.56 1.42
CA HIS A 105 -5.91 -10.04 0.11
C HIS A 105 -4.82 -8.95 0.21
N ASN A 106 -4.94 -8.05 1.18
CA ASN A 106 -3.93 -7.01 1.41
C ASN A 106 -2.59 -7.59 1.85
N TYR A 107 -2.60 -8.57 2.75
CA TYR A 107 -1.40 -9.30 3.17
C TYR A 107 -0.73 -9.98 1.97
N GLN A 108 -1.48 -10.75 1.19
CA GLN A 108 -0.95 -11.47 0.02
C GLN A 108 -0.34 -10.55 -1.03
N ARG A 109 -1.01 -9.43 -1.36
CA ARG A 109 -0.45 -8.43 -2.28
C ARG A 109 0.82 -7.78 -1.73
N SER A 110 0.84 -7.45 -0.44
CA SER A 110 2.03 -6.89 0.21
C SER A 110 3.21 -7.86 0.15
N GLN A 111 2.98 -9.17 0.37
CA GLN A 111 4.02 -10.20 0.19
C GLN A 111 4.48 -10.31 -1.27
N GLY A 112 3.57 -10.19 -2.25
CA GLY A 112 3.93 -10.16 -3.67
C GLY A 112 4.82 -8.96 -4.03
N ASN A 113 4.55 -7.80 -3.44
CA ASN A 113 5.40 -6.62 -3.59
C ASN A 113 6.80 -6.84 -3.00
N LEU A 114 6.90 -7.43 -1.81
CA LEU A 114 8.19 -7.79 -1.20
C LEU A 114 9.02 -8.72 -2.11
N GLN A 115 8.39 -9.76 -2.67
CA GLN A 115 9.10 -10.64 -3.60
C GLN A 115 9.61 -9.88 -4.83
N SER A 116 8.84 -8.91 -5.33
CA SER A 116 9.25 -8.09 -6.48
C SER A 116 10.42 -7.16 -6.13
N LEU A 117 10.41 -6.52 -4.96
CA LEU A 117 11.53 -5.70 -4.45
C LEU A 117 12.82 -6.52 -4.35
N LEU A 118 12.74 -7.68 -3.68
CA LEU A 118 13.90 -8.56 -3.49
C LEU A 118 14.45 -9.05 -4.83
N LYS A 119 13.57 -9.44 -5.78
CA LYS A 119 13.99 -9.85 -7.13
C LYS A 119 14.61 -8.71 -7.94
N ALA A 120 14.21 -7.47 -7.68
CA ALA A 120 14.79 -6.27 -8.27
C ALA A 120 16.09 -5.83 -7.58
N GLY A 121 16.45 -6.45 -6.46
CA GLY A 121 17.66 -6.14 -5.69
C GLY A 121 17.50 -4.95 -4.74
N MET A 122 16.26 -4.49 -4.48
CA MET A 122 15.97 -3.42 -3.53
C MET A 122 15.79 -3.99 -2.11
N ASN A 123 16.29 -3.26 -1.12
CA ASN A 123 16.18 -3.61 0.29
C ASN A 123 14.86 -3.07 0.89
N PRO A 124 13.92 -3.93 1.33
CA PRO A 124 12.64 -3.50 1.91
C PRO A 124 12.76 -2.76 3.25
N ASP A 125 13.93 -2.81 3.88
CA ASP A 125 14.24 -2.11 5.13
C ASP A 125 15.06 -0.83 4.92
N SER A 126 15.49 -0.54 3.68
CA SER A 126 16.23 0.68 3.37
C SER A 126 15.29 1.87 3.16
N LEU A 127 15.50 2.94 3.93
CA LEU A 127 14.83 4.21 3.69
C LEU A 127 15.24 4.81 2.34
N GLU A 128 16.51 4.65 1.94
CA GLU A 128 17.01 5.18 0.67
C GLU A 128 16.29 4.53 -0.53
N ASP A 129 16.12 3.20 -0.53
CA ASP A 129 15.38 2.51 -1.59
C ASP A 129 13.89 2.88 -1.59
N ALA A 130 13.30 3.05 -0.40
CA ALA A 130 11.93 3.52 -0.30
C ALA A 130 11.76 4.94 -0.86
N PHE A 131 12.69 5.85 -0.55
CA PHE A 131 12.66 7.23 -1.04
C PHE A 131 13.03 7.32 -2.52
N LYS A 132 13.84 6.40 -3.05
CA LYS A 132 14.04 6.24 -4.49
C LYS A 132 12.73 5.92 -5.22
N ILE A 133 11.92 5.00 -4.66
CA ILE A 133 10.59 4.68 -5.19
C ILE A 133 9.65 5.89 -5.08
N ILE A 134 9.64 6.58 -3.94
CA ILE A 134 8.81 7.77 -3.73
C ILE A 134 9.17 8.86 -4.73
N GLY A 135 10.46 9.18 -4.89
CA GLY A 135 10.96 10.16 -5.84
C GLY A 135 10.54 9.84 -7.27
N HIS A 136 10.72 8.59 -7.69
CA HIS A 136 10.25 8.13 -9.01
C HIS A 136 8.74 8.34 -9.20
N ILE A 137 7.92 8.01 -8.19
CA ILE A 137 6.47 8.23 -8.29
C ILE A 137 6.14 9.73 -8.36
N LEU A 138 6.81 10.59 -7.59
CA LEU A 138 6.61 12.04 -7.65
C LEU A 138 6.91 12.58 -9.05
N GLU A 139 8.07 12.22 -9.61
CA GLU A 139 8.48 12.64 -10.96
C GLU A 139 7.49 12.16 -12.02
N GLU A 140 7.03 10.92 -11.93
CA GLU A 140 6.07 10.37 -12.88
C GLU A 140 4.71 11.07 -12.79
N ILE A 141 4.24 11.42 -11.59
CA ILE A 141 3.01 12.19 -11.40
C ILE A 141 3.16 13.61 -11.98
N GLU A 142 4.31 14.26 -11.77
CA GLU A 142 4.59 15.59 -12.34
C GLU A 142 4.60 15.54 -13.89
N LYS A 143 5.19 14.50 -14.49
CA LYS A 143 5.22 14.30 -15.95
C LYS A 143 3.84 14.05 -16.55
N LEU A 144 2.96 13.36 -15.84
CA LEU A 144 1.63 13.05 -16.35
C LEU A 144 0.83 14.32 -16.66
N GLY A 145 1.15 15.45 -16.01
CA GLY A 145 0.59 16.77 -16.32
C GLY A 145 -0.94 16.82 -16.30
N VAL A 146 -1.58 15.82 -15.68
CA VAL A 146 -3.01 15.58 -15.87
C VAL A 146 -3.76 16.73 -15.22
N GLU A 147 -4.72 17.28 -15.95
CA GLU A 147 -5.89 17.93 -15.38
C GLU A 147 -6.63 16.92 -14.51
N MET A 148 -6.08 16.70 -13.32
CA MET A 148 -6.59 15.85 -12.29
C MET A 148 -7.85 16.53 -11.75
N LYS A 149 -8.95 16.35 -12.48
CA LYS A 149 -10.27 16.78 -12.02
C LYS A 149 -10.61 16.00 -10.76
N VAL A 150 -11.13 16.72 -9.78
CA VAL A 150 -11.61 16.15 -8.52
C VAL A 150 -12.49 14.93 -8.80
N GLY A 151 -12.25 13.84 -8.08
CA GLY A 151 -13.01 12.59 -8.23
C GLY A 151 -12.45 11.60 -9.26
N ASN A 152 -11.49 12.00 -10.10
CA ASN A 152 -10.84 11.08 -11.03
C ASN A 152 -9.94 10.07 -10.29
N LYS A 153 -9.93 8.84 -10.79
CA LYS A 153 -8.95 7.81 -10.45
C LYS A 153 -8.07 7.54 -11.67
N VAL A 154 -6.77 7.55 -11.47
CA VAL A 154 -5.78 7.32 -12.54
C VAL A 154 -4.92 6.14 -12.15
N GLU A 155 -4.86 5.15 -13.03
CA GLU A 155 -3.84 4.10 -12.97
C GLU A 155 -2.66 4.54 -13.85
N HIS A 156 -1.47 4.53 -13.28
CA HIS A 156 -0.24 4.83 -14.00
C HIS A 156 0.76 3.69 -13.84
N THR A 157 1.30 3.22 -14.95
CA THR A 157 2.35 2.21 -14.98
C THR A 157 3.66 2.85 -15.41
N SER A 158 4.68 2.73 -14.56
CA SER A 158 6.03 3.24 -14.83
C SER A 158 7.08 2.16 -14.53
N ALA A 159 8.32 2.38 -14.96
CA ALA A 159 9.43 1.49 -14.67
C ALA A 159 10.57 2.26 -14.01
N ILE A 160 11.08 1.73 -12.90
CA ILE A 160 12.20 2.28 -12.15
C ILE A 160 13.45 1.41 -12.35
N GLU A 161 14.62 2.02 -12.43
CA GLU A 161 15.89 1.30 -12.42
C GLU A 161 16.21 0.77 -11.01
N ALA A 162 16.53 -0.51 -10.93
CA ALA A 162 16.89 -1.23 -9.71
C ALA A 162 18.21 -1.99 -9.90
N PRO A 163 18.87 -2.43 -8.81
CA PRO A 163 20.16 -3.11 -8.91
C PRO A 163 20.16 -4.34 -9.83
N ASN A 164 19.06 -5.09 -9.89
CA ASN A 164 18.95 -6.30 -10.71
C ASN A 164 18.12 -6.07 -12.00
N GLY A 165 18.07 -4.85 -12.52
CA GLY A 165 17.34 -4.47 -13.73
C GLY A 165 16.15 -3.56 -13.44
N LYS A 166 15.11 -3.61 -14.26
CA LYS A 166 13.93 -2.74 -14.11
C LYS A 166 12.86 -3.37 -13.23
N MET A 167 12.25 -2.55 -12.39
CA MET A 167 11.02 -2.91 -11.67
C MET A 167 9.86 -2.06 -12.19
N VAL A 168 8.73 -2.70 -12.50
CA VAL A 168 7.50 -2.01 -12.86
C VAL A 168 6.76 -1.61 -11.60
N ILE A 169 6.30 -0.37 -11.57
CA ILE A 169 5.45 0.18 -10.53
C ILE A 169 4.10 0.53 -11.16
N VAL A 170 3.03 -0.03 -10.61
CA VAL A 170 1.66 0.34 -10.93
C VAL A 170 1.10 1.15 -9.78
N SER A 171 0.88 2.44 -10.01
CA SER A 171 0.37 3.41 -9.05
C SER A 171 -1.08 3.72 -9.35
N HIS A 172 -1.95 3.66 -8.34
CA HIS A 172 -3.33 4.15 -8.45
C HIS A 172 -3.45 5.45 -7.66
N LEU A 173 -3.85 6.50 -8.35
CA LEU A 173 -3.92 7.86 -7.86
C LEU A 173 -5.37 8.30 -7.79
N SER A 174 -5.71 9.15 -6.82
CA SER A 174 -6.97 9.89 -6.83
C SER A 174 -6.79 11.35 -6.50
N VAL A 175 -7.71 12.15 -7.00
CA VAL A 175 -7.78 13.58 -6.71
C VAL A 175 -8.82 13.81 -5.64
N LYS A 176 -8.40 14.33 -4.49
CA LYS A 176 -9.29 14.69 -3.39
C LYS A 176 -9.74 16.13 -3.54
N GLU A 177 -11.03 16.35 -3.26
CA GLU A 177 -11.67 17.67 -3.23
C GLU A 177 -11.26 18.43 -1.96
N GLU A 178 -10.04 18.96 -1.97
CA GLU A 178 -9.55 19.87 -0.95
C GLU A 178 -9.23 21.22 -1.61
N THR A 179 -8.96 22.26 -0.80
CA THR A 179 -8.61 23.59 -1.31
C THR A 179 -7.18 23.95 -0.86
N PRO A 180 -6.16 23.81 -1.72
CA PRO A 180 -6.21 23.34 -3.11
C PRO A 180 -6.37 21.81 -3.24
N PRO A 181 -6.78 21.28 -4.41
CA PRO A 181 -6.95 19.84 -4.62
C PRO A 181 -5.66 19.05 -4.37
N ILE A 182 -5.82 17.86 -3.82
CA ILE A 182 -4.69 16.98 -3.47
C ILE A 182 -4.68 15.75 -4.37
N ILE A 183 -3.50 15.45 -4.93
CA ILE A 183 -3.25 14.18 -5.63
C ILE A 183 -2.73 13.18 -4.60
N TYR A 184 -3.40 12.05 -4.45
CA TYR A 184 -3.14 11.08 -3.40
C TYR A 184 -2.85 9.69 -3.96
N LEU A 185 -1.78 9.03 -3.50
CA LEU A 185 -1.50 7.64 -3.84
C LEU A 185 -2.39 6.68 -3.04
N ASP A 186 -3.38 6.07 -3.70
CA ASP A 186 -4.30 5.12 -3.08
C ASP A 186 -3.69 3.73 -2.93
N THR A 187 -3.07 3.19 -3.98
CA THR A 187 -2.45 1.86 -3.95
C THR A 187 -1.21 1.79 -4.82
N ILE A 188 -0.33 0.86 -4.47
CA ILE A 188 0.89 0.58 -5.23
C ILE A 188 1.11 -0.92 -5.35
N THR A 189 1.56 -1.33 -6.52
CA THR A 189 1.94 -2.71 -6.82
C THR A 189 3.24 -2.75 -7.60
N TYR A 190 4.07 -3.73 -7.30
CA TYR A 190 5.33 -3.97 -7.99
C TYR A 190 5.24 -5.23 -8.82
N ALA A 191 5.85 -5.20 -10.00
CA ALA A 191 6.06 -6.37 -10.84
C ALA A 191 7.46 -6.33 -11.43
N LYS A 192 8.11 -7.49 -11.54
CA LYS A 192 9.36 -7.60 -12.29
C LYS A 192 9.03 -7.73 -13.79
N LYS A 193 9.78 -7.00 -14.62
CA LYS A 193 9.85 -7.25 -16.08
C LYS A 193 10.99 -8.21 -16.40
#